data_AF-A0A3M5USB9-F1
#
_entry.id   AF-A0A3M5USB9-F1
#
_cell.length_a   1.000
_cell.length_b   1.000
_cell.length_c   1.000
_cell.angle_alpha   90.00
_cell.angle_beta   90.00
_cell.angle_gamma   90.00
#
_symmetry.space_group_name_H-M   'P 1'
#
loop_
_entity.id
_entity.type
_entity.pdbx_description
1 polymer ?
#
loop_
_entity_poly.entity_id
_entity_poly.type
_entity_poly.pdbx_seq_one_letter_code
_entity_poly.pdbx_strand_id
1 'polypeptide(L)' 'MCFALAGLKIKGIHIQDPDCVAKTYPGYWDALASLGVSVQR' A
#
# COMPACT_ATOMS: atom_id res chain seq x y z
N MET A 1 3.95 -0.60 -4.79
CA MET A 1 4.67 0.32 -3.88
C MET A 1 4.38 1.79 -4.17
N CYS A 2 4.79 2.36 -5.31
CA CYS A 2 4.60 3.80 -5.62
C CYS A 2 3.14 4.27 -5.56
N PHE A 3 2.17 3.48 -6.08
CA PHE A 3 0.75 3.85 -6.02
C PHE A 3 0.18 3.91 -4.60
N ALA A 4 0.73 3.16 -3.64
CA ALA A 4 0.30 3.26 -2.25
C ALA A 4 0.67 4.64 -1.67
N LEU A 5 1.87 5.15 -1.99
CA LEU A 5 2.29 6.50 -1.61
C LEU A 5 1.46 7.57 -2.32
N ALA A 6 1.19 7.38 -3.61
CA ALA A 6 0.30 8.28 -4.36
C ALA A 6 -1.12 8.33 -3.75
N GLY A 7 -1.63 7.18 -3.29
CA GLY A 7 -2.94 7.04 -2.65
C GLY A 7 -3.07 7.78 -1.31
N LEU A 8 -1.96 8.15 -0.67
CA LEU A 8 -1.98 9.00 0.54
C LEU A 8 -2.39 10.44 0.22
N LYS A 9 -2.18 10.90 -1.01
CA LYS A 9 -2.48 12.28 -1.44
C LYS A 9 -3.66 12.34 -2.40
N ILE A 10 -3.83 11.33 -3.25
CA ILE A 10 -4.82 11.28 -4.32
C ILE A 10 -5.95 10.37 -3.87
N LYS A 11 -7.17 10.92 -3.78
CA LYS A 11 -8.37 10.15 -3.44
C LYS A 11 -8.77 9.21 -4.58
N GLY A 12 -9.31 8.05 -4.24
CA GLY A 12 -9.89 7.11 -5.22
C GLY A 12 -8.89 6.21 -5.95
N ILE A 13 -7.63 6.15 -5.52
CA ILE A 13 -6.68 5.16 -6.05
C ILE A 13 -7.04 3.76 -5.53
N HIS A 14 -7.28 2.84 -6.45
CA HIS A 14 -7.47 1.42 -6.17
C HIS A 14 -6.32 0.61 -6.79
N ILE A 15 -5.66 -0.22 -5.99
CA ILE A 15 -4.54 -1.06 -6.42
C ILE A 15 -5.09 -2.45 -6.72
N GLN A 16 -5.04 -2.86 -7.99
CA GLN A 16 -5.67 -4.10 -8.46
C GLN A 16 -4.94 -5.38 -7.99
N ASP A 17 -3.62 -5.34 -7.86
CA ASP A 17 -2.81 -6.46 -7.40
C ASP A 17 -1.86 -5.98 -6.28
N PRO A 18 -2.38 -5.81 -5.05
CA PRO A 18 -1.58 -5.34 -3.94
C PRO A 18 -0.55 -6.38 -3.45
N ASP A 19 -0.71 -7.65 -3.79
CA ASP A 19 0.15 -8.74 -3.32
C ASP A 19 1.45 -8.85 -4.13
N CYS A 20 1.51 -8.28 -5.34
CA CYS A 20 2.72 -8.26 -6.18
C CYS A 20 3.98 -7.70 -5.49
N VAL A 21 3.82 -6.87 -4.44
CA VAL A 21 4.94 -6.30 -3.67
C VAL A 21 5.58 -7.31 -2.72
N ALA A 22 4.86 -8.37 -2.34
CA ALA A 22 5.35 -9.37 -1.40
C ALA A 22 6.56 -10.14 -1.94
N LYS A 23 6.72 -10.21 -3.28
CA LYS A 23 7.88 -10.87 -3.92
C LYS A 23 9.23 -10.25 -3.55
N THR A 24 9.26 -8.96 -3.21
CA THR A 24 10.48 -8.26 -2.79
C THR A 24 10.38 -7.72 -1.38
N TYR A 25 9.17 -7.45 -0.88
CA TYR A 25 8.95 -6.96 0.46
C TYR A 25 7.64 -7.52 1.05
N PRO A 26 7.68 -8.75 1.62
CA PRO A 26 6.51 -9.44 2.17
C PRO A 26 5.73 -8.65 3.23
N GLY A 27 6.41 -7.86 4.06
CA GLY A 27 5.80 -7.06 5.13
C GLY A 27 5.47 -5.61 4.75
N TYR A 28 5.41 -5.27 3.46
CA TYR A 28 5.26 -3.89 3.00
C TYR A 28 4.03 -3.19 3.60
N TRP A 29 2.88 -3.87 3.59
CA TRP A 29 1.61 -3.28 4.04
C TRP A 29 1.55 -3.12 5.56
N ASP A 30 2.15 -4.06 6.31
CA ASP A 30 2.27 -3.95 7.78
C ASP A 30 3.20 -2.80 8.16
N ALA A 31 4.32 -2.66 7.46
CA ALA A 31 5.24 -1.53 7.63
C ALA A 31 4.53 -0.20 7.35
N LEU A 32 3.73 -0.12 6.28
CA LEU A 32 2.95 1.06 5.97
C LEU A 32 1.91 1.37 7.07
N ALA A 33 1.21 0.34 7.57
CA ALA A 33 0.26 0.48 8.67
C ALA A 33 0.92 0.93 9.98
N SER A 34 2.16 0.50 10.26
CA SER A 34 2.92 0.93 11.44
C SER A 34 3.22 2.44 11.47
N LEU A 35 3.14 3.10 10.31
CA LEU A 35 3.27 4.56 10.18
C LEU A 35 1.92 5.29 10.35
N GLY A 36 0.86 4.59 10.72
CA GLY A 36 -0.49 5.16 10.89
C GLY A 36 -1.30 5.24 9.58
N VAL A 37 -0.82 4.63 8.49
CA VAL A 37 -1.57 4.57 7.23
C VAL A 37 -2.67 3.52 7.34
N SER A 38 -3.92 3.94 7.11
CA SER A 38 -5.04 3.01 6.98
C SER A 38 -5.13 2.48 5.55
N VAL A 39 -5.12 1.17 5.39
CA VAL A 39 -5.32 0.49 4.10
C VAL A 39 -6.67 -0.21 4.14
N GLN A 40 -7.52 0.04 3.14
CA GLN A 40 -8.79 -0.67 2.96
C GLN A 40 -8.59 -1.79 1.93
N ARG A 41 -9.00 -3.01 2.27
CA ARG A 41 -9.04 -4.15 1.35
C ARG A 41 -10.34 -4.17 0.57
#